data_AF-B4UEX2-F1
#
_entry.id   AF-B4UEX2-F1
#
_cell.length_a   1.000
_cell.length_b   1.000
_cell.length_c   1.000
_cell.angle_alpha   90.00
_cell.angle_beta   90.00
_cell.angle_gamma   90.00
#
_symmetry.space_group_name_H-M   'P 1'
#
loop_
_entity.id
_entity.type
_entity.pdbx_description
1 polymer ?
#
loop_
_entity_poly.entity_id
_entity_poly.type
_entity_poly.pdbx_seq_one_letter_code
_entity_poly.pdbx_strand_id
1 'polypeptide(L)' 'MANPGAGAKLPLKMTDPRWPASEGWVKLQQIVRSGGREGPINVHYLFNEATKAIDDFKVVLPGAR' A
#
# COMPACT_ATOMS: atom_id res chain seq x y z
N MET A 1 -4.73 8.81 14.81
CA MET A 1 -3.60 7.87 14.67
C MET A 1 -3.76 7.17 13.32
N ALA A 2 -2.76 7.16 12.46
CA ALA A 2 -2.85 6.49 11.15
C ALA A 2 -2.53 5.00 11.31
N ASN A 3 -3.38 4.10 10.80
CA ASN A 3 -3.19 2.66 10.85
C ASN A 3 -2.79 2.13 9.45
N PRO A 4 -1.49 1.89 9.19
CA PRO A 4 -1.02 1.39 7.90
C PRO A 4 -1.45 -0.08 7.64
N GLY A 5 -1.96 -0.81 8.63
CA GLY A 5 -2.60 -2.11 8.41
C GLY A 5 -4.05 -2.00 7.90
N ALA A 6 -4.61 -0.79 7.77
CA ALA A 6 -6.00 -0.59 7.34
C ALA A 6 -6.20 -0.63 5.81
N GLY A 7 -5.12 -0.74 5.03
CA GLY A 7 -5.19 -0.87 3.57
C GLY A 7 -5.77 -2.22 3.14
N ALA A 8 -6.39 -2.25 1.97
CA ALA A 8 -6.89 -3.47 1.35
C ALA A 8 -5.72 -4.24 0.70
N LYS A 9 -5.57 -5.52 1.07
CA LYS A 9 -4.57 -6.42 0.48
C LYS A 9 -4.92 -6.72 -0.97
N LEU A 10 -3.96 -6.50 -1.87
CA LEU A 10 -4.13 -6.82 -3.29
C LEU A 10 -3.84 -8.32 -3.52
N PRO A 11 -4.64 -9.00 -4.37
CA PRO A 11 -4.47 -10.42 -4.65
C PRO A 11 -3.32 -10.66 -5.64
N LEU A 12 -2.09 -10.43 -5.21
CA LEU A 12 -0.88 -10.68 -6.00
C LEU A 12 0.13 -11.50 -5.20
N LYS A 13 0.96 -12.25 -5.94
CA LYS A 13 2.10 -12.97 -5.38
C LYS A 13 3.31 -12.03 -5.38
N MET A 14 3.94 -11.85 -4.22
CA MET A 14 5.22 -11.13 -4.14
C MET A 14 6.32 -11.97 -4.80
N THR A 15 6.97 -11.42 -5.81
CA THR A 15 8.07 -12.06 -6.56
C THR A 15 9.39 -11.30 -6.47
N ASP A 16 9.38 -10.08 -5.94
CA ASP A 16 10.60 -9.29 -5.74
C ASP A 16 11.37 -9.84 -4.53
N PRO A 17 12.67 -10.18 -4.68
CA PRO A 17 13.47 -10.76 -3.61
C PRO A 17 13.70 -9.81 -2.42
N ARG A 18 13.46 -8.50 -2.56
CA ARG A 18 13.57 -7.54 -1.45
C ARG A 18 12.41 -7.65 -0.45
N TRP A 19 11.24 -8.12 -0.92
CA TRP A 19 10.03 -8.22 -0.11
C TRP A 19 9.35 -9.57 -0.31
N PRO A 20 9.97 -10.67 0.16
CA PRO A 20 9.48 -12.01 -0.10
C PRO A 20 8.20 -12.32 0.67
N ALA A 21 7.23 -12.95 0.00
CA ALA A 21 5.98 -13.40 0.63
C ALA A 21 6.22 -14.35 1.81
N SER A 22 7.28 -15.17 1.75
CA SER A 22 7.66 -16.10 2.81
C SER A 22 8.07 -15.41 4.11
N GLU A 23 8.48 -14.14 4.05
CA GLU A 23 8.79 -13.33 5.23
C GLU A 23 7.60 -12.45 5.66
N GLY A 24 6.43 -12.63 5.04
CA GLY A 24 5.20 -11.94 5.41
C GLY A 24 4.93 -10.64 4.66
N TRP A 25 5.69 -10.33 3.61
CA TRP A 25 5.44 -9.14 2.79
C TRP A 25 4.21 -9.29 1.90
N VAL A 26 3.40 -8.24 1.86
CA VAL A 26 2.18 -8.13 1.05
C VAL A 26 2.06 -6.74 0.46
N LYS A 27 1.34 -6.61 -0.67
CA LYS A 27 0.99 -5.31 -1.23
C LYS A 27 -0.39 -4.86 -0.76
N LEU A 28 -0.46 -3.69 -0.16
CA LEU A 28 -1.70 -3.04 0.25
C LEU A 28 -2.00 -1.85 -0.67
N GLN A 29 -3.29 -1.49 -0.76
CA GLN A 29 -3.72 -0.19 -1.26
C GLN A 29 -4.60 0.50 -0.24
N GLN A 30 -4.52 1.82 -0.17
CA GLN A 30 -5.42 2.63 0.63
C GLN A 30 -5.90 3.84 -0.17
N ILE A 31 -7.23 4.01 -0.22
CA ILE A 31 -7.85 5.20 -0.79
C ILE A 31 -7.96 6.26 0.30
N VAL A 32 -7.19 7.34 0.15
CA VAL A 32 -7.20 8.49 1.06
C VAL A 32 -8.03 9.60 0.43
N ARG A 33 -9.12 9.97 1.10
CA ARG A 33 -9.95 11.11 0.70
C ARG A 33 -9.38 12.36 1.38
N SER A 34 -8.71 13.23 0.63
CA SER A 34 -8.06 14.44 1.17
C SER A 34 -9.04 15.56 1.56
N GLY A 35 -10.34 15.39 1.30
CA GLY A 35 -11.38 16.41 1.59
C GLY A 35 -11.32 17.65 0.69
N GLY A 36 -10.26 17.83 -0.10
CA GLY A 36 -10.10 18.90 -1.08
C GLY A 36 -10.73 18.61 -2.44
N ARG A 37 -10.59 19.56 -3.37
CA ARG A 37 -11.12 19.47 -4.76
C ARG A 37 -10.38 18.46 -5.64
N GLU A 38 -9.26 17.92 -5.16
CA GLU A 38 -8.32 17.12 -5.94
C GLU A 38 -8.76 15.66 -6.16
N GLY A 39 -9.85 15.21 -5.51
CA GLY A 39 -10.35 13.83 -5.62
C GLY A 39 -9.57 12.83 -4.74
N PRO A 40 -9.95 11.53 -4.76
CA PRO A 40 -9.34 10.52 -3.90
C PRO A 40 -7.92 10.15 -4.37
N ILE A 41 -6.98 10.05 -3.43
CA ILE A 41 -5.61 9.60 -3.68
C ILE A 41 -5.55 8.09 -3.44
N ASN A 42 -4.96 7.33 -4.36
CA ASN A 42 -4.66 5.92 -4.14
C ASN A 42 -3.20 5.75 -3.72
N VAL A 43 -2.97 5.20 -2.54
CA VAL A 43 -1.64 4.91 -2.01
C VAL A 43 -1.42 3.41 -2.03
N HIS A 44 -0.47 2.96 -2.84
CA HIS A 44 0.04 1.58 -2.79
C HIS A 44 1.30 1.54 -1.93
N TYR A 45 1.45 0.47 -1.16
CA TYR A 45 2.64 0.24 -0.33
C TYR A 45 2.80 -1.24 -0.04
N LEU A 46 4.00 -1.65 0.35
CA LEU A 46 4.28 -2.97 0.88
C LEU A 46 4.23 -2.94 2.40
N PHE A 47 3.63 -3.98 2.97
CA PHE A 47 3.49 -4.16 4.41
C PHE A 47 3.97 -5.55 4.79
N ASN A 48 4.80 -5.64 5.82
CA ASN A 48 5.18 -6.91 6.39
C ASN A 48 4.24 -7.26 7.54
N GLU A 49 3.43 -8.31 7.38
CA GLU A 49 2.43 -8.69 8.39
C GLU A 49 3.06 -9.20 9.69
N ALA A 50 4.31 -9.70 9.66
CA ALA A 50 5.03 -10.21 10.82
C ALA A 50 5.72 -9.08 11.61
N THR A 51 6.52 -8.26 10.94
CA THR A 51 7.33 -7.20 11.59
C THR A 51 6.59 -5.86 11.71
N LYS A 52 5.47 -5.70 11.00
CA LYS A 52 4.73 -4.44 10.84
C LYS A 52 5.52 -3.34 10.11
N ALA A 53 6.63 -3.70 9.45
CA ALA A 53 7.38 -2.80 8.59
C ALA A 53 6.57 -2.40 7.36
N ILE A 54 6.88 -1.22 6.82
CA ILE A 54 6.24 -0.65 5.63
C ILE A 54 7.33 -0.17 4.68
N ASP A 55 7.17 -0.42 3.39
CA ASP A 55 8.14 -0.05 2.35
C ASP A 55 7.45 0.20 0.99
N ASP A 56 8.19 0.66 -0.02
CA ASP A 56 7.78 0.81 -1.44
C ASP A 56 6.45 1.57 -1.63
N PHE A 57 6.43 2.86 -1.28
CA PHE A 57 5.25 3.68 -1.48
C PHE A 57 5.11 4.18 -2.92
N LYS A 58 3.91 4.04 -3.48
CA LYS A 58 3.49 4.72 -4.72
C LYS A 58 2.21 5.50 -4.47
N VAL A 59 2.27 6.80 -4.67
CA VAL A 59 1.11 7.70 -4.60
C VAL A 59 0.58 7.93 -6.01
N VAL A 60 -0.70 7.63 -6.22
CA VAL A 60 -1.39 7.83 -7.50
C VAL A 60 -2.48 8.89 -7.30
N LEU A 61 -2.29 10.02 -7.98
CA LEU A 61 -3.28 11.10 -8.02
C LEU A 61 -4.36 10.82 -9.07
N PRO A 62 -5.56 11.38 -8.93
CA PRO A 62 -6.59 11.30 -9.96
C PRO A 62 -6.08 11.76 -11.33
N GLY A 63 -6.37 10.96 -12.37
CA GLY A 63 -5.96 11.25 -13.74
C GLY A 63 -4.51 10.88 -14.08
N ALA A 64 -3.66 10.56 -13.10
CA ALA A 64 -2.34 9.99 -13.37
C ALA A 64 -2.50 8.53 -13.81
N ARG A 65 -2.10 8.22 -15.05
CA ARG A 65 -1.96 6.85 -15.57
C ARG A 65 -0.49 6.54 -15.81
#